data_AF-A0A969F4W8-F1
#
_entry.id   AF-A0A969F4W8-F1
#
_cell.length_a   1.000
_cell.length_b   1.000
_cell.length_c   1.000
_cell.angle_alpha   90.00
_cell.angle_beta   90.00
_cell.angle_gamma   90.00
#
_symmetry.space_group_name_H-M   'P 1'
#
loop_
_entity.id
_entity.type
_entity.pdbx_description
1 polymer ?
#
loop_
_entity_poly.entity_id
_entity_poly.type
_entity_poly.pdbx_seq_one_letter_code
_entity_poly.pdbx_strand_id
1 'polypeptide(L)'
;MTLKEQLADELKIAMRAGNVERRNTIRLLQAAIKQEEIDRQITLDEAGVQAVLQKQAKQRRESIADYEKAGRPELAAEEERQLVIIETFLPQ
;
A
#
# COMPACT_ATOMS: atom_id res chain seq x y z
N MET A 1 5.36 5.26 -17.49
CA MET A 1 5.91 4.49 -16.35
C MET A 1 4.73 3.78 -15.74
N THR A 2 4.79 2.46 -15.62
CA THR A 2 3.72 1.67 -15.01
C THR A 2 3.70 1.84 -13.50
N LEU A 3 2.58 1.53 -12.87
CA LEU A 3 2.44 1.59 -11.42
C LEU A 3 3.43 0.66 -10.68
N LYS A 4 3.74 -0.52 -11.26
CA LYS A 4 4.76 -1.44 -10.73
C LYS A 4 6.16 -0.84 -10.79
N GLU A 5 6.51 -0.15 -11.87
CA GLU A 5 7.79 0.56 -11.99
C GLU A 5 7.86 1.74 -11.02
N GLN A 6 6.78 2.53 -10.89
CA GLN A 6 6.70 3.65 -9.95
C GLN A 6 6.92 3.18 -8.50
N LEU A 7 6.27 2.08 -8.09
CA LEU A 7 6.49 1.48 -6.76
C LEU A 7 7.95 1.04 -6.56
N ALA A 8 8.58 0.47 -7.59
CA ALA A 8 9.97 0.03 -7.51
C ALA A 8 10.95 1.20 -7.36
N ASP A 9 10.72 2.31 -8.05
CA ASP A 9 11.57 3.49 -7.94
C ASP A 9 11.33 4.27 -6.65
N GLU A 10 10.08 4.42 -6.22
CA GLU A 10 9.74 5.01 -4.92
C GLU A 10 10.32 4.21 -3.75
N LEU A 11 10.41 2.88 -3.87
CA LEU A 11 11.10 2.06 -2.87
C LEU A 11 12.58 2.44 -2.75
N LYS A 12 13.28 2.62 -3.88
CA LYS A 12 14.69 3.04 -3.88
C LYS A 12 14.86 4.42 -3.25
N ILE A 13 13.96 5.35 -3.57
CA ILE A 13 13.95 6.70 -2.98
C ILE A 13 13.76 6.61 -1.47
N ALA A 14 12.74 5.87 -1.00
CA ALA A 14 12.47 5.70 0.42
C ALA A 14 13.65 5.04 1.17
N MET A 15 14.32 4.08 0.54
CA MET A 15 15.52 3.45 1.11
C MET A 15 16.69 4.44 1.25
N ARG A 16 16.95 5.27 0.24
CA ARG A 16 18.02 6.28 0.28
C ARG A 16 17.73 7.40 1.28
N ALA A 17 16.46 7.80 1.39
CA ALA A 17 16.01 8.83 2.31
C ALA A 17 15.89 8.34 3.77
N GLY A 18 16.05 7.04 4.04
CA GLY A 18 15.83 6.47 5.37
C GLY A 18 14.36 6.51 5.83
N ASN A 19 13.41 6.71 4.92
CA ASN A 19 11.98 6.75 5.24
C ASN A 19 11.45 5.32 5.45
N VAL A 20 11.56 4.84 6.68
CA VAL A 20 11.20 3.47 7.09
C VAL A 20 9.73 3.17 6.81
N GLU A 21 8.85 4.12 7.09
CA GLU A 21 7.41 3.94 6.93
C GLU A 21 7.04 3.78 5.46
N ARG A 22 7.40 4.74 4.60
CA ARG A 22 7.16 4.66 3.15
C ARG A 22 7.77 3.41 2.53
N ARG A 23 8.99 3.05 2.93
CA ARG A 23 9.67 1.84 2.48
C ARG A 23 8.87 0.58 2.83
N ASN A 24 8.39 0.48 4.07
CA ASN A 24 7.66 -0.70 4.53
C ASN A 24 6.28 -0.80 3.85
N THR A 25 5.55 0.31 3.72
CA THR A 25 4.27 0.36 3.00
C THR A 25 4.42 -0.07 1.55
N ILE A 26 5.42 0.44 0.82
CA ILE A 26 5.65 0.06 -0.58
C ILE A 26 5.98 -1.43 -0.70
N ARG A 27 6.78 -2.00 0.22
CA ARG A 27 7.07 -3.44 0.21
C ARG A 27 5.83 -4.28 0.43
N LEU A 28 4.94 -3.86 1.33
CA LEU A 28 3.66 -4.53 1.55
C LEU A 28 2.78 -4.48 0.29
N LEU A 29 2.73 -3.35 -0.41
CA LEU A 29 2.01 -3.23 -1.68
C LEU A 29 2.57 -4.16 -2.76
N GLN A 30 3.90 -4.19 -2.94
CA GLN A 30 4.55 -5.08 -3.90
C GLN A 30 4.30 -6.56 -3.57
N ALA A 31 4.32 -6.93 -2.29
CA ALA A 31 3.98 -8.28 -1.85
C ALA A 31 2.51 -8.62 -2.14
N ALA A 32 1.57 -7.70 -1.89
CA ALA A 32 0.16 -7.91 -2.18
C ALA A 32 -0.12 -8.09 -3.69
N ILE A 33 0.54 -7.29 -4.54
CA ILE A 33 0.46 -7.44 -6.00
C ILE A 33 0.96 -8.82 -6.41
N LYS A 34 2.14 -9.22 -5.93
CA LYS A 34 2.73 -10.51 -6.24
C LYS A 34 1.87 -11.67 -5.76
N GLN A 35 1.26 -11.55 -4.58
CA GLN A 35 0.35 -12.57 -4.04
C GLN A 35 -0.86 -12.75 -4.95
N GLU A 36 -1.50 -11.67 -5.39
CA GLU A 36 -2.63 -11.71 -6.32
C GLU A 36 -2.25 -12.34 -7.68
N GLU A 37 -1.05 -12.03 -8.19
CA GLU A 37 -0.50 -12.66 -9.41
C GLU A 37 -0.30 -14.17 -9.25
N ILE A 38 0.22 -14.61 -8.09
CA ILE A 38 0.41 -16.03 -7.77
C ILE A 38 -0.94 -16.75 -7.64
N ASP A 39 -1.87 -16.17 -6.87
CA ASP A 39 -3.17 -16.78 -6.57
C ASP A 39 -3.99 -16.98 -7.84
N ARG A 40 -3.88 -16.05 -8.79
CA ARG A 40 -4.60 -16.09 -10.06
C ARG A 40 -3.81 -16.69 -11.22
N GLN A 41 -2.53 -17.01 -11.00
CA GLN A 41 -1.60 -17.50 -12.02
C GLN A 41 -1.54 -16.59 -13.26
N ILE A 42 -1.53 -15.27 -13.06
CA ILE A 42 -1.46 -14.26 -14.12
C ILE A 42 -0.42 -13.19 -13.76
N THR A 43 -0.03 -12.39 -14.75
CA THR A 43 0.59 -11.09 -14.51
C THR A 43 -0.50 -10.03 -14.52
N LEU A 44 -0.57 -9.20 -13.47
CA LEU A 44 -1.54 -8.12 -13.43
C LEU A 44 -1.15 -7.02 -14.42
N ASP A 45 -2.15 -6.51 -15.13
CA ASP A 45 -2.09 -5.26 -15.88
C ASP A 45 -2.24 -4.04 -14.95
N GLU A 46 -2.16 -2.82 -15.49
CA GLU A 46 -2.24 -1.60 -14.70
C GLU A 46 -3.54 -1.52 -13.88
N ALA A 47 -4.67 -1.89 -14.48
CA ALA A 47 -5.97 -1.89 -13.81
C ALA A 47 -6.00 -2.90 -12.65
N GLY A 48 -5.45 -4.11 -12.85
CA GLY A 48 -5.32 -5.11 -11.81
C GLY A 48 -4.45 -4.65 -10.64
N VAL A 49 -3.30 -4.01 -10.92
CA VAL A 49 -2.44 -3.44 -9.88
C VAL A 49 -3.17 -2.34 -9.11
N GLN A 50 -3.85 -1.44 -9.81
CA GLN A 50 -4.63 -0.37 -9.18
C GLN A 50 -5.74 -0.95 -8.28
N ALA A 51 -6.44 -2.01 -8.72
CA ALA A 51 -7.45 -2.67 -7.91
C ALA A 51 -6.87 -3.27 -6.61
N VAL A 52 -5.66 -3.85 -6.67
CA VAL A 52 -4.96 -4.32 -5.47
C VAL A 52 -4.65 -3.17 -4.51
N LEU A 53 -4.14 -2.04 -5.01
CA LEU A 53 -3.86 -0.87 -4.17
C LEU A 53 -5.14 -0.29 -3.56
N GLN A 54 -6.23 -0.21 -4.32
CA GLN A 54 -7.54 0.24 -3.81
C GLN A 54 -8.05 -0.69 -2.69
N LYS A 55 -7.88 -2.01 -2.85
CA LYS A 55 -8.20 -3.00 -1.83
C LYS A 55 -7.36 -2.78 -0.56
N GLN A 56 -6.05 -2.54 -0.70
CA GLN A 56 -5.17 -2.25 0.43
C GLN A 56 -5.56 -0.95 1.14
N ALA A 57 -5.85 0.13 0.40
CA ALA A 57 -6.33 1.39 0.97
C ALA A 57 -7.64 1.20 1.74
N LYS A 58 -8.60 0.44 1.18
CA LYS A 58 -9.85 0.12 1.87
C LYS A 58 -9.59 -0.63 3.18
N GLN A 59 -8.72 -1.63 3.18
CA GLN A 59 -8.36 -2.38 4.40
C GLN A 59 -7.79 -1.46 5.49
N ARG A 60 -6.92 -0.50 5.14
CA ARG A 60 -6.41 0.49 6.11
C ARG A 60 -7.55 1.34 6.69
N ARG A 61 -8.48 1.84 5.87
CA ARG A 61 -9.64 2.61 6.35
C ARG A 61 -10.53 1.80 7.30
N GLU A 62 -10.76 0.53 7.01
CA GLU A 62 -11.51 -0.38 7.87
C GLU A 62 -10.76 -0.61 9.20
N SER A 63 -9.44 -0.87 9.16
CA SER A 63 -8.61 -1.04 10.36
C SER A 63 -8.51 0.22 11.22
N ILE A 64 -8.42 1.42 10.62
CA ILE A 64 -8.47 2.70 11.35
C ILE A 64 -9.74 2.76 12.19
N ALA A 65 -10.90 2.57 11.55
CA ALA A 65 -12.19 2.65 12.24
C ALA A 65 -12.33 1.60 13.35
N ASP A 66 -11.80 0.40 13.15
CA ASP A 66 -11.83 -0.66 14.15
C ASP A 66 -10.89 -0.38 15.34
N TYR A 67 -9.69 0.15 15.09
CA TYR A 67 -8.77 0.55 16.16
C TYR A 67 -9.27 1.74 16.96
N GLU A 68 -9.90 2.72 16.32
CA GLU A 68 -10.55 3.85 17.01
C GLU A 68 -11.67 3.37 17.93
N LYS A 69 -12.55 2.49 17.44
CA LYS A 69 -13.62 1.88 18.25
C LYS A 69 -13.07 1.06 19.42
N ALA A 70 -11.92 0.41 19.24
CA ALA A 70 -11.25 -0.38 20.27
C ALA A 70 -10.41 0.46 21.26
N GLY A 71 -10.37 1.79 21.11
CA GLY A 71 -9.57 2.66 21.97
C GLY A 71 -8.05 2.45 21.79
N ARG A 72 -7.61 2.19 20.56
CA ARG A 72 -6.20 1.98 20.18
C ARG A 72 -5.73 3.07 19.19
N PRO A 73 -5.70 4.35 19.59
CA PRO A 73 -5.42 5.47 18.68
C PRO A 73 -4.00 5.43 18.07
N GLU A 74 -3.04 4.84 18.78
CA GLU A 74 -1.67 4.65 18.27
C GLU A 74 -1.62 3.74 17.02
N LEU A 75 -2.45 2.68 17.00
CA LEU A 75 -2.56 1.76 15.87
C LEU A 75 -3.35 2.41 14.73
N ALA A 76 -4.43 3.14 15.04
CA ALA A 76 -5.17 3.91 14.04
C ALA A 76 -4.28 4.93 13.33
N ALA A 77 -3.42 5.64 14.07
CA ALA A 77 -2.49 6.60 13.50
C ALA A 77 -1.42 5.93 12.60
N GLU A 78 -1.00 4.70 12.90
CA GLU A 78 -0.11 3.93 12.02
C GLU A 78 -0.79 3.55 10.71
N GLU A 79 -2.03 3.06 10.79
CA GLU A 79 -2.83 2.74 9.61
C GLU A 79 -3.10 3.97 8.74
N GLU A 80 -3.36 5.13 9.36
CA GLU A 80 -3.57 6.41 8.65
C GLU A 80 -2.33 6.84 7.87
N ARG A 81 -1.14 6.79 8.50
CA ARG A 81 0.11 7.13 7.80
C ARG A 81 0.38 6.18 6.62
N GLN A 82 0.09 4.89 6.78
CA GLN A 82 0.16 3.95 5.66
C GLN A 82 -0.85 4.28 4.57
N LEU A 83 -2.10 4.60 4.92
CA LEU A 83 -3.16 4.94 3.98
C LEU A 83 -2.77 6.14 3.11
N VAL A 84 -2.28 7.23 3.72
CA VAL A 84 -1.82 8.42 3.00
C VAL A 84 -0.76 8.07 1.96
N ILE A 85 0.18 7.18 2.30
CA ILE A 85 1.22 6.73 1.38
C ILE A 85 0.62 5.94 0.22
N ILE A 86 -0.32 5.01 0.47
CA ILE A 86 -0.99 4.22 -0.56
C ILE A 86 -1.77 5.14 -1.52
N GLU A 87 -2.45 6.15 -0.99
CA GLU A 87 -3.24 7.10 -1.79
C GLU A 87 -2.38 7.91 -2.75
N THR A 88 -1.08 8.13 -2.47
CA THR A 88 -0.17 8.81 -3.43
C THR A 88 0.05 8.05 -4.74
N PHE A 89 -0.32 6.76 -4.77
CA PHE A 89 -0.19 5.89 -5.94
C PHE A 89 -1.52 5.62 -6.65
N LEU A 90 -2.63 6.15 -6.12
CA LEU A 90 -3.95 6.01 -6.72
C LEU A 90 -4.35 7.32 -7.41
N PRO A 91 -5.12 7.26 -8.51
CA PRO A 91 -5.72 8.47 -9.06
C PRO A 91 -6.68 9.08 -8.03
N GLN A 92 -6.66 10.41 -7.94
CA GLN A 92 -7.59 11.20 -7.13
C GLN A 92 -9.02 11.09 -7.65
#